data_AF-A0A9W9WA88-F1
#
_entry.id   AF-A0A9W9WA88-F1
#
_cell.length_a   1.000
_cell.length_b   1.000
_cell.length_c   1.000
_cell.angle_alpha   90.00
_cell.angle_beta   90.00
_cell.angle_gamma   90.00
#
_symmetry.space_group_name_H-M   'P 1'
#
loop_
_entity.id
_entity.type
_entity.pdbx_description
1 polymer ?
#
loop_
_entity_poly.entity_id
_entity_poly.type
_entity_poly.pdbx_seq_one_letter_code
_entity_poly.pdbx_strand_id
1 'polypeptide(L)'
;MLGLHMTPIPFRAQHMILQTLQRHLEHSAFQFVQNWLLPQSLAVGWTCAEALELHKFFKFLARNRSKISSEQHSENITTVQNLRHSIARIRHAAVHRLAQDSDSLLEMNCAAIEFCLRIGDDYGADSLCRLLKFLQKTLPKSSMVQMQPQQTVPSHPRLPKSSLRTRLQQRSMTPPDVMTRLIGCIEEDLISEVVHFLRIELP
;
A
#
# COMPACT_ATOMS: atom_id res chain seq x y z
N MET A 1 -2.87 -10.68 -30.98
CA MET A 1 -2.27 -9.95 -29.85
C MET A 1 -3.14 -10.15 -28.62
N LEU A 2 -2.78 -11.11 -27.77
CA LEU A 2 -3.37 -11.23 -26.44
C LEU A 2 -2.71 -10.13 -25.59
N GLY A 3 -3.43 -9.03 -25.36
CA GLY A 3 -3.00 -8.04 -24.39
C GLY A 3 -3.01 -8.71 -23.03
N LEU A 4 -1.83 -9.02 -22.51
CA LEU A 4 -1.66 -9.41 -21.11
C LEU A 4 -2.21 -8.24 -20.29
N HIS A 5 -3.42 -8.42 -19.78
CA HIS A 5 -4.02 -7.46 -18.87
C HIS A 5 -3.08 -7.40 -17.66
N MET A 6 -2.55 -6.21 -17.40
CA MET A 6 -1.67 -5.92 -16.28
C MET A 6 -2.37 -6.40 -15.02
N THR A 7 -1.84 -7.43 -14.35
CA THR A 7 -2.44 -7.90 -13.11
C THR A 7 -2.12 -6.89 -12.02
N PRO A 8 -3.12 -6.22 -11.43
CA PRO A 8 -2.89 -5.36 -10.26
C PRO A 8 -2.30 -6.21 -9.13
N ILE A 9 -1.62 -5.59 -8.16
CA ILE A 9 -1.13 -6.32 -6.98
C ILE A 9 -2.31 -7.09 -6.36
N PRO A 10 -2.20 -8.41 -6.12
CA PRO A 10 -3.26 -9.18 -5.50
C PRO A 10 -3.67 -8.56 -4.16
N PHE A 11 -4.98 -8.47 -3.90
CA PHE A 11 -5.52 -7.81 -2.70
C PHE A 11 -4.84 -8.26 -1.39
N ARG A 12 -4.54 -9.56 -1.28
CA ARG A 12 -3.82 -10.11 -0.12
C ARG A 12 -2.42 -9.49 0.04
N ALA A 13 -1.66 -9.38 -1.04
CA ALA A 13 -0.34 -8.74 -1.02
C ALA A 13 -0.44 -7.25 -0.67
N GLN A 14 -1.42 -6.53 -1.21
CA GLN A 14 -1.68 -5.12 -0.85
C GLN A 14 -1.89 -4.97 0.67
N HIS A 15 -2.73 -5.84 1.25
CA HIS A 15 -3.02 -5.79 2.67
C HIS A 15 -1.79 -6.09 3.52
N MET A 16 -0.96 -7.06 3.12
CA MET A 16 0.30 -7.37 3.82
C MET A 16 1.29 -6.21 3.79
N ILE A 17 1.41 -5.52 2.65
CA ILE A 17 2.23 -4.31 2.51
C ILE A 17 1.72 -3.24 3.48
N LEU A 18 0.41 -2.93 3.45
CA LEU A 18 -0.19 -1.90 4.31
C LEU A 18 -0.02 -2.21 5.80
N GLN A 19 -0.21 -3.47 6.21
CA GLN A 19 0.02 -3.89 7.59
C GLN A 19 1.49 -3.73 8.00
N THR A 20 2.42 -4.00 7.09
CA THR A 20 3.86 -3.82 7.36
C THR A 20 4.19 -2.34 7.49
N LEU A 21 3.71 -1.48 6.59
CA LEU A 21 3.88 -0.04 6.69
C LEU A 21 3.34 0.48 8.03
N GLN A 22 2.11 0.08 8.41
CA GLN A 22 1.52 0.49 9.68
C GLN A 22 2.38 0.07 10.88
N ARG A 23 2.74 -1.21 10.98
CA ARG A 23 3.56 -1.74 12.10
C ARG A 23 4.89 -1.01 12.21
N HIS A 24 5.56 -0.80 11.07
CA HIS A 24 6.86 -0.16 11.04
C HIS A 24 6.77 1.28 11.53
N LEU A 25 5.80 2.04 11.03
CA LEU A 25 5.54 3.42 11.46
C LEU A 25 5.20 3.51 12.96
N GLU A 26 4.38 2.59 13.48
CA GLU A 26 4.06 2.51 14.91
C GLU A 26 5.32 2.26 15.74
N HIS A 27 6.21 1.37 15.28
CA HIS A 27 7.47 1.08 15.94
C HIS A 27 8.43 2.28 15.95
N SER A 28 8.67 2.89 14.78
CA SER A 28 9.54 4.06 14.66
C SER A 28 9.02 5.23 15.51
N ALA A 29 7.70 5.49 15.46
CA ALA A 29 7.08 6.54 16.27
C ALA A 29 7.20 6.24 17.77
N PHE A 30 7.10 4.98 18.18
CA PHE A 30 7.26 4.58 19.58
C PHE A 30 8.69 4.79 20.05
N GLN A 31 9.69 4.35 19.30
CA GLN A 31 11.09 4.59 19.64
C GLN A 31 11.41 6.08 19.76
N PHE A 32 10.93 6.90 18.82
CA PHE A 32 11.06 8.35 18.90
C PHE A 32 10.48 8.90 20.22
N VAL A 33 9.27 8.46 20.57
CA VAL A 33 8.61 8.90 21.80
C VAL A 33 9.36 8.43 23.05
N GLN A 34 9.91 7.22 23.06
CA GLN A 34 10.73 6.72 24.18
C GLN A 34 12.00 7.56 24.36
N ASN A 35 12.62 8.01 23.27
CA ASN A 35 13.84 8.79 23.33
C ASN A 35 13.62 10.23 23.82
N TRP A 36 12.48 10.84 23.46
CA TRP A 36 12.28 12.28 23.66
C TRP A 36 11.15 12.65 24.62
N LEU A 37 10.17 11.76 24.82
CA LEU A 37 8.90 12.05 25.49
C LEU A 37 8.46 10.93 26.44
N LEU A 38 9.41 10.17 26.99
CA LEU A 38 9.14 9.01 27.84
C LEU A 38 8.17 9.30 29.00
N PRO A 39 8.33 10.36 29.81
CA PRO A 39 7.38 10.61 30.90
C PRO A 39 5.95 10.88 30.39
N GLN A 40 5.83 11.50 29.22
CA GLN A 40 4.52 11.83 28.64
C GLN A 40 3.87 10.62 27.99
N SER A 41 4.66 9.71 27.42
CA SER A 41 4.16 8.47 26.80
C SER A 41 3.61 7.50 27.84
N LEU A 42 4.30 7.38 28.97
CA LEU A 42 3.83 6.59 30.12
C LEU A 42 2.53 7.15 30.70
N ALA A 43 2.41 8.48 30.79
CA ALA A 43 1.20 9.13 31.30
C ALA A 43 -0.04 8.89 30.42
N VAL A 44 0.13 8.57 29.13
CA VAL A 44 -0.96 8.20 28.22
C VAL A 44 -1.07 6.69 27.98
N GLY A 45 -0.31 5.88 28.73
CA GLY A 45 -0.38 4.42 28.69
C GLY A 45 0.28 3.79 27.46
N TRP A 46 1.18 4.47 26.77
CA TRP A 46 1.93 3.87 25.66
C TRP A 46 3.08 3.04 26.18
N THR A 47 2.81 1.75 26.40
CA THR A 47 3.79 0.77 26.90
C THR A 47 4.47 -0.02 25.79
N CYS A 48 3.92 -0.03 24.58
CA CYS A 48 4.50 -0.68 23.40
C CYS A 48 4.10 0.06 22.11
N ALA A 49 4.68 -0.34 20.97
CA ALA A 49 4.43 0.28 19.67
C ALA A 49 2.97 0.14 19.23
N GLU A 50 2.34 -1.01 19.45
CA GLU A 50 0.96 -1.30 19.07
C GLU A 50 -0.04 -0.47 19.89
N ALA A 51 0.32 -0.08 21.12
CA ALA A 51 -0.48 0.84 21.93
C ALA A 51 -0.38 2.29 21.42
N LEU A 52 0.68 2.62 20.70
CA LEU A 52 0.87 3.91 20.04
C LEU A 52 0.03 3.94 18.76
N GLU A 53 -1.20 4.40 18.90
CA GLU A 53 -2.06 4.65 17.76
C GLU A 53 -1.55 5.84 16.93
N LEU A 54 -1.11 5.62 15.68
CA LEU A 54 -0.53 6.67 14.81
C LEU A 54 -1.37 7.96 14.72
N HIS A 55 -2.70 7.88 14.69
CA HIS A 55 -3.54 9.08 14.65
C HIS A 55 -3.48 9.91 15.95
N LYS A 56 -3.23 9.26 17.10
CA LYS A 56 -3.03 9.90 18.40
C LYS A 56 -1.62 10.47 18.52
N PHE A 57 -0.62 9.80 17.94
CA PHE A 57 0.77 10.25 17.87
C PHE A 57 0.90 11.71 17.39
N PHE A 58 0.27 12.08 16.28
CA PHE A 58 0.37 13.46 15.77
C PHE A 58 -0.17 14.49 16.77
N LYS A 59 -1.31 14.22 17.42
CA LYS A 59 -1.87 15.12 18.44
C LYS A 59 -0.96 15.20 19.67
N PHE A 60 -0.41 14.06 20.09
CA PHE A 60 0.53 13.97 21.20
C PHE A 60 1.81 14.77 20.93
N LEU A 61 2.38 14.64 19.73
CA LEU A 61 3.59 15.34 19.32
C LEU A 61 3.37 16.86 19.31
N ALA A 62 2.26 17.32 18.74
CA ALA A 62 1.92 18.75 18.72
C ALA A 62 1.80 19.35 20.13
N ARG A 63 1.21 18.61 21.07
CA ARG A 63 1.04 19.05 22.48
C ARG A 63 2.33 19.09 23.27
N ASN A 64 3.30 18.24 22.93
CA ASN A 64 4.55 18.11 23.66
C ASN A 64 5.76 18.68 22.90
N ARG A 65 5.54 19.43 21.81
CA ARG A 65 6.60 20.01 20.97
C ARG A 65 7.65 20.78 21.79
N SER A 66 7.22 21.58 22.77
CA SER A 66 8.12 22.38 23.61
C SER A 66 9.04 21.58 24.53
N LYS A 67 8.75 20.28 24.74
CA LYS A 67 9.53 19.39 25.59
C LYS A 67 10.65 18.68 24.82
N ILE A 68 10.65 18.78 23.50
CA ILE A 68 11.68 18.18 22.65
C ILE A 68 12.85 19.16 22.58
N SER A 69 13.97 18.77 23.16
CA SER A 69 15.09 19.67 23.51
C SER A 69 15.95 20.14 22.32
N SER A 70 15.64 19.74 21.09
CA SER A 70 16.44 20.04 19.90
C SER A 70 15.66 20.88 18.89
N GLU A 71 16.23 22.02 18.52
CA GLU A 71 15.64 22.95 17.53
C GLU A 71 15.45 22.28 16.16
N GLN A 72 16.40 21.45 15.72
CA GLN A 72 16.28 20.62 14.51
C GLN A 72 15.08 19.66 14.58
N HIS A 73 14.83 19.07 15.75
CA HIS A 73 13.67 18.20 15.94
C HIS A 73 12.36 19.01 15.95
N SER A 74 12.37 20.26 16.40
CA SER A 74 11.20 21.14 16.38
C SER A 74 10.73 21.49 14.96
N GLU A 75 11.66 21.72 14.03
CA GLU A 75 11.32 21.93 12.62
C GLU A 75 10.78 20.64 12.00
N ASN A 76 11.45 19.51 12.26
CA ASN A 76 11.01 18.20 11.79
C ASN A 76 9.60 17.84 12.26
N ILE A 77 9.20 18.21 13.48
CA ILE A 77 7.83 18.00 13.98
C ILE A 77 6.80 18.66 13.07
N THR A 78 7.07 19.86 12.56
CA THR A 78 6.13 20.56 11.67
C THR A 78 5.96 19.79 10.36
N THR A 79 7.06 19.29 9.79
CA THR A 79 6.98 18.44 8.59
C THR A 79 6.29 17.11 8.87
N VAL A 80 6.54 16.48 10.03
CA VAL A 80 5.81 15.28 10.46
C VAL A 80 4.31 15.55 10.54
N GLN A 81 3.87 16.72 11.03
CA GLN A 81 2.44 17.07 11.04
C GLN A 81 1.83 17.15 9.63
N ASN A 82 2.59 17.57 8.62
CA ASN A 82 2.11 17.61 7.24
C ASN A 82 1.85 16.21 6.67
N LEU A 83 2.58 15.20 7.14
CA LEU A 83 2.40 13.79 6.75
C LEU A 83 1.19 13.13 7.42
N ARG A 84 0.56 13.78 8.42
CA ARG A 84 -0.53 13.21 9.23
C ARG A 84 -1.63 12.58 8.37
N HIS A 85 -2.04 13.24 7.29
CA HIS A 85 -3.11 12.72 6.45
C HIS A 85 -2.68 11.46 5.68
N SER A 86 -1.49 11.46 5.09
CA SER A 86 -0.94 10.31 4.38
C SER A 86 -0.74 9.10 5.31
N ILE A 87 -0.18 9.32 6.50
CA ILE A 87 0.02 8.26 7.50
C ILE A 87 -1.33 7.73 8.04
N ALA A 88 -2.32 8.61 8.25
CA ALA A 88 -3.67 8.18 8.62
C ALA A 88 -4.33 7.34 7.52
N ARG A 89 -4.10 7.67 6.23
CA ARG A 89 -4.59 6.87 5.10
C ARG A 89 -4.01 5.46 5.12
N ILE A 90 -2.71 5.28 5.42
CA ILE A 90 -2.08 3.96 5.54
C ILE A 90 -2.82 3.10 6.56
N ARG A 91 -2.97 3.61 7.79
CA ARG A 91 -3.70 2.91 8.85
C ARG A 91 -5.13 2.61 8.46
N HIS A 92 -5.85 3.59 7.91
CA HIS A 92 -7.25 3.42 7.52
C HIS A 92 -7.39 2.32 6.46
N ALA A 93 -6.53 2.32 5.44
CA ALA A 93 -6.52 1.28 4.42
C ALA A 93 -6.15 -0.10 4.98
N ALA A 94 -5.18 -0.17 5.89
CA ALA A 94 -4.80 -1.42 6.56
C ALA A 94 -5.95 -1.99 7.40
N VAL A 95 -6.51 -1.20 8.32
CA VAL A 95 -7.53 -1.63 9.28
C VAL A 95 -8.84 -2.00 8.58
N HIS A 96 -9.28 -1.19 7.61
CA HIS A 96 -10.53 -1.44 6.88
C HIS A 96 -10.35 -2.26 5.60
N ARG A 97 -9.12 -2.76 5.36
CA ARG A 97 -8.77 -3.62 4.22
C ARG A 97 -9.22 -3.03 2.88
N LEU A 98 -8.91 -1.76 2.67
CA LEU A 98 -9.29 -1.05 1.45
C LEU A 98 -8.31 -1.38 0.32
N ALA A 99 -8.82 -1.85 -0.80
CA ALA A 99 -8.03 -2.08 -2.00
C ALA A 99 -7.35 -0.78 -2.46
N GLN A 100 -6.08 -0.87 -2.85
CA GLN A 100 -5.27 0.22 -3.35
C GLN A 100 -4.78 -0.12 -4.77
N ASP A 101 -4.62 0.90 -5.60
CA ASP A 101 -3.85 0.77 -6.82
C ASP A 101 -2.34 0.86 -6.52
N SER A 102 -1.54 0.54 -7.54
CA SER A 102 -0.09 0.55 -7.49
C SER A 102 0.48 1.91 -7.09
N ASP A 103 -0.08 2.98 -7.65
CA ASP A 103 0.42 4.35 -7.46
C ASP A 103 0.16 4.80 -6.01
N SER A 104 -1.03 4.52 -5.47
CA SER A 104 -1.40 4.78 -4.07
C SER A 104 -0.48 4.03 -3.10
N LEU A 105 -0.13 2.76 -3.39
CA LEU A 105 0.81 2.00 -2.55
C LEU A 105 2.22 2.60 -2.56
N LEU A 106 2.70 3.05 -3.71
CA LEU A 106 4.00 3.72 -3.83
C LEU A 106 4.00 5.07 -3.09
N GLU A 107 2.96 5.89 -3.26
CA GLU A 107 2.80 7.16 -2.54
C GLU A 107 2.77 6.97 -1.02
N MET A 108 2.00 5.98 -0.55
CA MET A 108 1.94 5.62 0.86
C MET A 108 3.31 5.19 1.40
N ASN A 109 4.06 4.40 0.63
CA ASN A 109 5.41 3.98 1.02
C ASN A 109 6.38 5.18 1.08
N CYS A 110 6.36 6.07 0.08
CA CYS A 110 7.15 7.30 0.10
C CYS A 110 6.83 8.19 1.32
N ALA A 111 5.54 8.34 1.66
CA ALA A 111 5.15 9.09 2.86
C ALA A 111 5.67 8.43 4.15
N ALA A 112 5.73 7.10 4.19
CA ALA A 112 6.25 6.36 5.32
C ALA A 112 7.78 6.49 5.46
N ILE A 113 8.52 6.47 4.34
CA ILE A 113 9.97 6.75 4.30
C ILE A 113 10.24 8.16 4.82
N GLU A 114 9.55 9.15 4.26
CA GLU A 114 9.71 10.55 4.68
C GLU A 114 9.42 10.71 6.17
N PHE A 115 8.38 10.06 6.68
CA PHE A 115 8.08 10.06 8.11
C PHE A 115 9.27 9.57 8.95
N CYS A 116 9.83 8.40 8.60
CA CYS A 116 10.96 7.80 9.34
C CYS A 116 12.18 8.72 9.34
N LEU A 117 12.53 9.30 8.17
CA LEU A 117 13.62 10.27 8.06
C LEU A 117 13.41 11.49 8.97
N ARG A 118 12.19 12.02 9.04
CA ARG A 118 11.91 13.20 9.87
C ARG A 118 11.96 12.93 11.37
N ILE A 119 11.66 11.71 11.80
CA ILE A 119 11.79 11.33 13.21
C ILE A 119 13.19 10.76 13.53
N GLY A 120 14.10 10.73 12.56
CA GLY A 120 15.48 10.25 12.74
C GLY A 120 15.62 8.72 12.82
N ASP A 121 14.68 7.98 12.23
CA ASP A 121 14.78 6.53 12.09
C ASP A 121 15.33 6.15 10.70
N ASP A 122 16.66 6.24 10.58
CA ASP A 122 17.38 5.93 9.34
C ASP A 122 17.24 4.44 8.95
N TYR A 123 17.29 3.54 9.95
CA TYR A 123 17.13 2.11 9.72
C TYR A 123 15.75 1.79 9.14
N GLY A 124 14.71 2.41 9.70
CA GLY A 124 13.35 2.22 9.21
C GLY A 124 13.15 2.81 7.82
N ALA A 125 13.68 4.02 7.58
CA ALA A 125 13.67 4.65 6.26
C ALA A 125 14.35 3.76 5.20
N ASP A 126 15.51 3.20 5.50
CA ASP A 126 16.25 2.30 4.60
C ASP A 126 15.46 1.03 4.28
N SER A 127 14.84 0.44 5.30
CA SER A 127 14.05 -0.79 5.16
C SER A 127 12.82 -0.55 4.29
N LEU A 128 12.13 0.58 4.49
CA LEU A 128 11.03 1.00 3.63
C LEU A 128 11.49 1.38 2.22
N CYS A 129 12.69 1.95 2.04
CA CYS A 129 13.28 2.20 0.72
C CYS A 129 13.54 0.89 -0.04
N ARG A 130 13.98 -0.18 0.65
CA ARG A 130 14.12 -1.51 0.03
C ARG A 130 12.76 -2.04 -0.42
N LEU A 131 11.71 -1.87 0.40
CA LEU A 131 10.35 -2.21 0.02
C LEU A 131 9.88 -1.41 -1.19
N LEU A 132 10.11 -0.10 -1.23
CA LEU A 132 9.76 0.74 -2.38
C LEU A 132 10.42 0.26 -3.67
N LYS A 133 11.73 -0.05 -3.62
CA LYS A 133 12.47 -0.60 -4.76
C LYS A 133 11.92 -1.95 -5.21
N PHE A 134 11.53 -2.81 -4.27
CA PHE A 134 10.87 -4.08 -4.57
C PHE A 134 9.53 -3.81 -5.28
N LEU A 135 8.65 -2.99 -4.70
CA LEU A 135 7.36 -2.65 -5.30
C LEU A 135 7.52 -2.06 -6.69
N GLN A 136 8.47 -1.15 -6.92
CA GLN A 136 8.71 -0.56 -8.25
C GLN A 136 9.21 -1.56 -9.30
N LYS A 137 9.92 -2.63 -8.88
CA LYS A 137 10.35 -3.70 -9.79
C LYS A 137 9.20 -4.64 -10.12
N THR A 138 8.37 -4.92 -9.12
CA THR A 138 7.26 -5.87 -9.21
C THR A 138 6.01 -5.25 -9.84
N LEU A 139 5.86 -3.92 -9.73
CA LEU A 139 4.78 -3.16 -10.34
C LEU A 139 5.14 -2.77 -11.78
N PRO A 140 4.24 -3.01 -12.75
CA PRO A 140 4.38 -2.38 -14.06
C PRO A 140 4.23 -0.86 -13.91
N LYS A 141 5.05 -0.09 -14.65
CA LYS A 141 4.89 1.37 -14.73
C LYS A 141 3.51 1.67 -15.30
N SER A 142 2.63 2.26 -14.47
CA SER A 142 1.26 2.58 -14.85
C SER A 142 1.24 3.46 -16.11
N SER A 143 0.63 2.96 -17.18
CA SER A 143 0.16 3.78 -18.31
C SER A 143 -1.36 3.76 -18.24
N MET A 144 -1.96 4.87 -17.85
CA MET A 144 -3.41 5.05 -17.82
C MET A 144 -4.06 4.73 -19.17
N VAL A 145 -5.06 3.86 -19.16
CA VAL A 145 -6.25 4.03 -20.01
C VAL A 145 -7.47 3.91 -19.11
N GLN A 146 -8.10 5.05 -18.85
CA GLN A 146 -9.42 5.14 -18.24
C GLN A 146 -10.44 4.46 -19.18
N MET A 147 -11.10 3.40 -18.74
CA MET A 147 -12.39 3.01 -19.31
C MET A 147 -13.50 3.47 -18.36
N GLN A 148 -14.13 4.58 -18.73
CA GLN A 148 -15.44 4.97 -18.22
C GLN A 148 -16.49 3.91 -18.63
N PRO A 149 -17.45 3.55 -17.77
CA PRO A 149 -18.60 2.77 -18.19
C PRO A 149 -19.59 3.70 -18.89
N GLN A 150 -19.52 3.79 -20.23
CA GLN A 150 -20.64 4.31 -21.01
C GLN A 150 -21.72 3.24 -21.08
N GLN A 151 -22.82 3.49 -20.37
CA GLN A 151 -24.11 2.88 -20.62
C GLN A 151 -24.61 3.37 -21.98
N THR A 152 -24.66 2.46 -22.95
CA THR A 152 -25.45 2.67 -24.17
C THR A 152 -26.21 1.39 -24.48
N VAL A 153 -27.50 1.42 -24.17
CA VAL A 153 -28.50 0.45 -24.61
C VAL A 153 -28.60 0.50 -26.14
N PRO A 154 -28.65 -0.64 -26.84
CA PRO A 154 -29.19 -0.68 -28.19
C PRO A 154 -30.48 -1.50 -28.25
N SER A 155 -31.54 -0.81 -28.66
CA SER A 155 -32.81 -1.33 -29.15
C SER A 155 -32.66 -2.27 -30.36
N HIS A 156 -33.50 -3.30 -30.39
CA HIS A 156 -33.72 -4.27 -31.49
C HIS A 156 -33.91 -3.61 -32.88
N PRO A 157 -33.60 -4.32 -33.99
CA PRO A 157 -34.68 -5.05 -34.68
C PRO A 157 -34.28 -6.42 -35.27
N ARG A 158 -35.29 -7.08 -35.84
CA ARG A 158 -35.47 -8.50 -36.18
C ARG A 158 -34.48 -9.10 -37.19
N LEU A 159 -34.24 -10.40 -37.01
CA LEU A 159 -33.69 -11.36 -37.99
C LEU A 159 -34.63 -11.57 -39.20
N PRO A 160 -34.05 -12.03 -40.32
CA PRO A 160 -34.50 -13.30 -40.89
C PRO A 160 -33.35 -14.30 -41.14
N LYS A 161 -33.73 -15.57 -41.05
CA LYS A 161 -32.89 -16.78 -41.12
C LYS A 161 -32.37 -17.04 -42.54
N SER A 162 -31.11 -17.47 -42.65
CA SER A 162 -30.62 -18.58 -43.48
C SER A 162 -29.09 -18.42 -43.62
N SER A 163 -28.31 -19.33 -43.02
CA SER A 163 -27.75 -20.52 -43.68
C SER A 163 -26.32 -20.27 -44.15
N LEU A 164 -25.41 -21.09 -43.59
CA LEU A 164 -24.08 -21.43 -44.11
C LEU A 164 -22.99 -20.35 -44.04
N ARG A 165 -22.06 -20.52 -43.09
CA ARG A 165 -20.67 -20.91 -43.40
C ARG A 165 -19.88 -21.15 -42.11
N THR A 166 -19.85 -22.42 -41.74
CA THR A 166 -18.66 -23.13 -41.28
C THR A 166 -17.35 -22.42 -41.65
N ARG A 167 -16.57 -22.04 -40.63
CA ARG A 167 -15.08 -21.82 -40.57
C ARG A 167 -14.65 -20.68 -39.63
N LEU A 168 -15.15 -20.66 -38.39
CA LEU A 168 -14.49 -19.91 -37.29
C LEU A 168 -14.37 -20.71 -35.98
N GLN A 169 -14.63 -22.03 -36.01
CA GLN A 169 -14.26 -22.95 -34.93
C GLN A 169 -12.77 -23.33 -35.05
N GLN A 170 -11.89 -22.35 -34.94
CA GLN A 170 -10.47 -22.57 -34.67
C GLN A 170 -9.82 -21.32 -34.06
N ARG A 171 -10.59 -20.52 -33.31
CA ARG A 171 -9.96 -19.74 -32.24
C ARG A 171 -9.76 -20.71 -31.08
N SER A 172 -8.50 -21.01 -30.81
CA SER A 172 -8.03 -21.64 -29.58
C SER A 172 -8.56 -20.84 -28.39
N MET A 173 -9.76 -21.17 -27.95
CA MET A 173 -10.29 -20.75 -26.67
C MET A 173 -9.53 -21.61 -25.67
N THR A 174 -8.50 -21.04 -25.04
CA THR A 174 -8.03 -21.59 -23.78
C THR A 174 -9.27 -21.73 -22.89
N PRO A 175 -9.52 -22.93 -22.32
CA PRO A 175 -10.67 -23.12 -21.46
C PRO A 175 -10.64 -22.03 -20.37
N PRO A 176 -11.78 -21.40 -20.03
CA PRO A 176 -11.84 -20.38 -18.97
C PRO A 176 -11.12 -20.84 -17.71
N ASP A 177 -11.25 -22.14 -17.43
CA ASP A 177 -10.68 -22.87 -16.30
C ASP A 177 -9.14 -22.96 -16.31
N VAL A 178 -8.50 -22.91 -17.49
CA VAL A 178 -7.03 -22.86 -17.63
C VAL A 178 -6.53 -21.44 -17.42
N MET A 179 -7.26 -20.44 -17.93
CA MET A 179 -6.92 -19.03 -17.73
C MET A 179 -7.08 -18.62 -16.26
N THR A 180 -8.15 -19.03 -15.59
CA THR A 180 -8.37 -18.80 -14.16
C THR A 180 -7.28 -19.45 -13.32
N ARG A 181 -6.86 -20.68 -13.66
CA ARG A 181 -5.74 -21.36 -13.00
C ARG A 181 -4.40 -20.65 -13.20
N LEU A 182 -4.10 -20.21 -14.42
CA LEU A 182 -2.89 -19.45 -14.73
C LEU A 182 -2.83 -18.12 -13.98
N ILE A 183 -3.94 -17.37 -13.95
CA ILE A 183 -4.04 -16.12 -13.18
C ILE A 183 -3.83 -16.41 -11.69
N GLY A 184 -4.49 -17.43 -11.14
CA GLY A 184 -4.32 -17.83 -9.74
C GLY A 184 -2.88 -18.20 -9.37
N CYS A 185 -2.16 -18.93 -10.25
CA CYS A 185 -0.75 -19.24 -10.02
C CYS A 185 0.12 -17.97 -9.97
N ILE A 186 -0.09 -17.03 -10.90
CA ILE A 186 0.67 -15.76 -10.93
C ILE A 186 0.39 -14.93 -9.68
N GLU A 187 -0.86 -14.90 -9.21
CA GLU A 187 -1.21 -14.20 -7.97
C GLU A 187 -0.55 -14.83 -6.74
N GLU A 188 -0.54 -16.16 -6.63
CA GLU A 188 0.10 -16.88 -5.52
C GLU A 188 1.63 -16.75 -5.52
N ASP A 189 2.26 -16.73 -6.71
CA ASP A 189 3.70 -16.48 -6.85
C ASP A 189 4.05 -15.07 -6.34
N LEU A 190 3.30 -14.05 -6.77
CA LEU A 190 3.49 -12.67 -6.33
C LEU A 190 3.22 -12.49 -4.83
N ILE A 191 2.18 -13.14 -4.29
CA ILE A 191 1.93 -13.16 -2.84
C ILE A 191 3.14 -13.78 -2.12
N SER A 192 3.66 -14.90 -2.62
CA SER A 192 4.80 -15.59 -2.02
C SER A 192 6.08 -14.74 -2.03
N GLU A 193 6.35 -14.02 -3.13
CA GLU A 193 7.46 -13.07 -3.22
C GLU A 193 7.33 -11.94 -2.20
N VAL A 194 6.13 -11.34 -2.10
CA VAL A 194 5.85 -10.28 -1.12
C VAL A 194 6.03 -10.81 0.31
N VAL A 195 5.47 -11.98 0.63
CA VAL A 195 5.61 -12.61 1.96
C VAL A 195 7.09 -12.84 2.28
N HIS A 196 7.84 -13.40 1.33
CA HIS A 196 9.25 -13.71 1.51
C HIS A 196 10.07 -12.45 1.74
N PHE A 197 9.88 -11.42 0.90
CA PHE A 197 10.55 -10.14 1.05
C PHE A 197 10.27 -9.51 2.42
N LEU A 198 8.99 -9.41 2.79
CA LEU A 198 8.60 -8.80 4.06
C LEU A 198 9.18 -9.53 5.27
N ARG A 199 9.27 -10.87 5.24
CA ARG A 199 9.88 -11.64 6.35
C ARG A 199 11.39 -11.42 6.51
N ILE A 200 12.10 -11.18 5.43
CA ILE A 200 13.56 -11.02 5.46
C ILE A 200 13.93 -9.58 5.81
N GLU A 201 13.28 -8.62 5.17
CA GLU A 201 13.70 -7.22 5.18
C GLU A 201 12.97 -6.36 6.20
N LEU A 202 11.79 -6.79 6.66
CA LEU A 202 10.89 -6.06 7.55
C LEU A 202 10.23 -7.01 8.60
N PRO A 203 11.03 -7.66 9.47
CA PRO A 203 10.50 -8.57 10.50
C PRO A 203 9.49 -7.89 11.44
#